data_AF-A0A430EFU7-F1
#
_entry.id   AF-A0A430EFU7-F1
#
_cell.length_a   1.000
_cell.length_b   1.000
_cell.length_c   1.000
_cell.angle_alpha   90.00
_cell.angle_beta   90.00
_cell.angle_gamma   90.00
#
_symmetry.space_group_name_H-M   'P 1'
#
loop_
_entity.id
_entity.type
_entity.pdbx_description
1 polymer ?
#
loop_
_entity_poly.entity_id
_entity_poly.type
_entity_poly.pdbx_seq_one_letter_code
_entity_poly.pdbx_strand_id
1 'polypeptide(L)'
;MKPQDLFLGVRDFLSLLVPGVVFLILCPAPILPALSKPLRIGSGNPDATLLVLVFLAAALTIGSILAGLAGLLDRPVDKYVGRRLNQQSSRWCPKSLAEQIEKLGEVQQMAAALARHINPIAGPSGRELPWTPRSFWWNYLRLNCPVATAELDRIEGLQKQFRSLIVVAAAAALFALGRSIRWEMLANTTGTPAHIGGALAPLADALPWFLALVSLVTGFFCFVAYVGYRVRFARRLFELAIIHALPKDTIAAGTSAFFAEAPHPAPTAPGATS
;
A
#
# COMPACT_ATOMS: atom_id res chain seq x y z
N MET A 1 21.65 -2.71 -15.80
CA MET A 1 20.56 -2.55 -14.83
C MET A 1 20.92 -1.42 -13.88
N LYS A 2 20.00 -0.49 -13.59
CA LYS A 2 20.28 0.56 -12.60
C LYS A 2 20.10 -0.05 -11.20
N PRO A 3 20.93 0.28 -10.21
CA PRO A 3 20.79 -0.25 -8.85
C PRO A 3 19.40 0.02 -8.26
N GLN A 4 18.73 1.09 -8.71
CA GLN A 4 17.36 1.44 -8.34
C GLN A 4 16.32 0.36 -8.72
N ASP A 5 16.54 -0.35 -9.83
CA ASP A 5 15.62 -1.41 -10.30
C ASP A 5 15.64 -2.63 -9.36
N LEU A 6 16.82 -2.94 -8.80
CA LEU A 6 16.98 -4.03 -7.83
C LEU A 6 16.26 -3.72 -6.51
N PHE A 7 16.42 -2.50 -5.98
CA PHE A 7 15.73 -2.08 -4.76
C PHE A 7 14.21 -2.10 -4.92
N LEU A 8 13.71 -1.78 -6.13
CA LEU A 8 12.29 -1.86 -6.43
C LEU A 8 11.79 -3.30 -6.33
N GLY A 9 12.50 -4.25 -6.95
CA GLY A 9 12.17 -5.67 -6.88
C GLY A 9 12.19 -6.23 -5.46
N VAL A 10 13.22 -5.91 -4.68
CA VAL A 10 13.34 -6.35 -3.27
C VAL A 10 12.19 -5.82 -2.44
N ARG A 11 11.85 -4.54 -2.59
CA ARG A 11 10.79 -3.92 -1.81
C ARG A 11 9.40 -4.46 -2.21
N ASP A 12 9.14 -4.65 -3.49
CA ASP A 12 7.89 -5.25 -3.94
C ASP A 12 7.78 -6.71 -3.45
N PHE A 13 8.87 -7.47 -3.46
CA PHE A 13 8.93 -8.80 -2.86
C PHE A 13 8.63 -8.77 -1.34
N LEU A 14 9.28 -7.89 -0.59
CA LEU A 14 9.04 -7.73 0.86
C LEU A 14 7.61 -7.27 1.16
N SER A 15 7.03 -6.43 0.31
CA SER A 15 5.65 -5.96 0.47
C SER A 15 4.62 -7.09 0.40
N LEU A 16 4.96 -8.19 -0.29
CA LEU A 16 4.13 -9.40 -0.36
C LEU A 16 4.53 -10.39 0.72
N LEU A 17 5.84 -10.60 0.93
CA LEU A 17 6.35 -11.59 1.87
C LEU A 17 5.97 -11.26 3.32
N VAL A 18 6.17 -10.03 3.77
CA VAL A 18 5.97 -9.64 5.18
C VAL A 18 4.52 -9.87 5.64
N PRO A 19 3.47 -9.40 4.94
CA PRO A 19 2.09 -9.70 5.32
C PRO A 19 1.79 -11.20 5.32
N GLY A 20 2.36 -11.96 4.37
CA GLY A 20 2.20 -13.41 4.31
C GLY A 20 2.83 -14.14 5.50
N VAL A 21 4.03 -13.74 5.90
CA VAL A 21 4.72 -14.26 7.10
C VAL A 21 3.91 -13.93 8.35
N VAL A 22 3.50 -12.66 8.52
CA VAL A 22 2.69 -12.23 9.66
C VAL A 22 1.38 -13.02 9.71
N PHE A 23 0.70 -13.19 8.57
CA PHE A 23 -0.52 -13.98 8.50
C PHE A 23 -0.30 -15.43 8.90
N LEU A 24 0.73 -16.10 8.38
CA LEU A 24 1.03 -17.49 8.70
C LEU A 24 1.37 -17.70 10.18
N ILE A 25 2.11 -16.76 10.79
CA ILE A 25 2.45 -16.80 12.21
C ILE A 25 1.20 -16.61 13.08
N LEU A 26 0.32 -15.69 12.69
CA LEU A 26 -0.92 -15.40 13.42
C LEU A 26 -2.02 -16.43 13.16
N CYS A 27 -1.88 -17.27 12.12
CA CYS A 27 -2.92 -18.22 11.77
C CYS A 27 -2.96 -19.37 12.79
N PRO A 28 -4.11 -19.59 13.47
CA PRO A 28 -4.22 -20.59 14.52
C PRO A 28 -4.28 -22.04 13.99
N ALA A 29 -4.19 -22.24 12.67
CA ALA A 29 -4.22 -23.56 12.08
C ALA A 29 -2.82 -24.22 12.17
N PRO A 30 -2.75 -25.56 12.28
CA PRO A 30 -1.49 -26.31 12.25
C PRO A 30 -0.90 -26.33 10.83
N ILE A 31 -0.64 -25.15 10.27
CA ILE A 31 -0.15 -24.98 8.90
C ILE A 31 1.30 -25.47 8.81
N LEU A 32 2.15 -25.21 9.81
CA LEU A 32 3.52 -25.74 9.82
C LEU A 32 3.54 -27.29 9.82
N PRO A 33 2.78 -27.98 10.70
CA PRO A 33 2.63 -29.43 10.61
C PRO A 33 2.07 -29.91 9.26
N ALA A 34 1.10 -29.21 8.69
CA ALA A 34 0.52 -29.56 7.39
C ALA A 34 1.52 -29.38 6.23
N LEU A 35 2.33 -28.32 6.25
CA LEU A 35 3.38 -28.04 5.27
C LEU A 35 4.56 -29.01 5.39
N SER A 36 4.86 -29.49 6.60
CA SER A 36 5.95 -30.44 6.84
C SER A 36 5.59 -31.89 6.55
N LYS A 37 4.30 -32.28 6.60
CA LYS A 37 3.84 -33.64 6.25
C LYS A 37 4.35 -34.14 4.89
N PRO A 38 4.21 -33.41 3.77
CA PRO A 38 4.72 -33.87 2.46
C PRO A 38 6.26 -33.89 2.38
N LEU A 39 6.97 -33.21 3.29
CA LEU A 39 8.44 -33.20 3.32
C LEU A 39 9.02 -34.38 4.14
N ARG A 40 8.18 -35.05 4.94
CA ARG A 40 8.55 -36.21 5.77
C ARG A 40 8.47 -37.56 5.03
N ILE A 41 8.44 -37.55 3.70
CA ILE A 41 8.30 -38.76 2.88
C ILE A 41 9.56 -39.67 2.96
N GLY A 42 10.68 -39.18 3.52
CA GLY A 42 11.82 -39.99 3.95
C GLY A 42 11.93 -40.06 5.48
N SER A 43 12.42 -41.17 6.03
CA SER A 43 12.53 -41.46 7.48
C SER A 43 13.52 -40.56 8.25
N GLY A 44 13.92 -39.42 7.71
CA GLY A 44 14.82 -38.46 8.34
C GLY A 44 14.07 -37.29 8.95
N ASN A 45 14.69 -36.66 9.95
CA ASN A 45 14.26 -35.34 10.39
C ASN A 45 14.28 -34.38 9.18
N PRO A 46 13.20 -33.62 8.94
CA PRO A 46 13.15 -32.71 7.82
C PRO A 46 14.27 -31.67 7.94
N ASP A 47 15.01 -31.44 6.85
CA ASP A 47 16.03 -30.40 6.78
C ASP A 47 15.40 -29.04 7.13
N ALA A 48 15.97 -28.38 8.13
CA ALA A 48 15.50 -27.07 8.59
C ALA A 48 15.52 -26.04 7.44
N THR A 49 16.48 -26.15 6.54
CA THR A 49 16.61 -25.26 5.36
C THR A 49 15.41 -25.42 4.44
N LEU A 50 15.03 -26.66 4.15
CA LEU A 50 13.88 -26.98 3.30
C LEU A 50 12.57 -26.51 3.92
N LEU A 51 12.41 -26.67 5.23
CA LEU A 51 11.25 -26.16 5.97
C LEU A 51 11.13 -24.63 5.88
N VAL A 52 12.25 -23.91 6.06
CA VAL A 52 12.27 -22.44 5.93
C VAL A 52 11.91 -22.03 4.51
N LEU A 53 12.45 -22.70 3.48
CA LEU A 53 12.14 -22.40 2.08
C LEU A 53 10.65 -22.62 1.76
N VAL A 54 10.08 -23.75 2.22
CA VAL A 54 8.65 -24.05 2.02
C VAL A 54 7.77 -23.05 2.77
N PHE A 55 8.16 -22.66 3.99
CA PHE A 55 7.46 -21.60 4.73
C PHE A 55 7.51 -20.27 3.98
N LEU A 56 8.68 -19.89 3.44
CA LEU A 56 8.85 -18.64 2.70
C LEU A 56 8.02 -18.62 1.41
N ALA A 57 7.97 -19.75 0.69
CA ALA A 57 7.15 -19.91 -0.51
C ALA A 57 5.65 -19.84 -0.19
N ALA A 58 5.21 -20.49 0.90
CA ALA A 58 3.84 -20.41 1.38
C ALA A 58 3.47 -18.98 1.79
N ALA A 59 4.36 -18.30 2.53
CA ALA A 59 4.18 -16.92 2.95
C ALA A 59 4.02 -15.99 1.74
N LEU A 60 4.89 -16.11 0.74
CA LEU A 60 4.82 -15.29 -0.48
C LEU A 60 3.52 -15.53 -1.26
N THR A 61 3.10 -16.79 -1.37
CA THR A 61 1.86 -17.18 -2.05
C THR A 61 0.65 -16.56 -1.36
N ILE A 62 0.55 -16.70 -0.04
CA ILE A 62 -0.53 -16.11 0.76
C ILE A 62 -0.48 -14.58 0.69
N GLY A 63 0.70 -13.98 0.81
CA GLY A 63 0.91 -12.55 0.66
C GLY A 63 0.37 -11.99 -0.66
N SER A 64 0.59 -12.72 -1.74
CA SER A 64 0.10 -12.37 -3.08
C SER A 64 -1.43 -12.45 -3.18
N ILE A 65 -2.04 -13.48 -2.59
CA ILE A 65 -3.50 -13.61 -2.50
C ILE A 65 -4.07 -12.43 -1.69
N LEU A 66 -3.47 -12.13 -0.53
CA LEU A 66 -3.87 -11.02 0.33
C LEU A 66 -3.75 -9.68 -0.40
N ALA A 67 -2.68 -9.45 -1.16
CA ALA A 67 -2.52 -8.24 -1.96
C ALA A 67 -3.60 -8.12 -3.05
N GLY A 68 -3.98 -9.25 -3.68
CA GLY A 68 -5.09 -9.31 -4.64
C GLY A 68 -6.43 -8.93 -4.01
N LEU A 69 -6.75 -9.52 -2.85
CA LEU A 69 -7.95 -9.18 -2.07
C LEU A 69 -7.95 -7.72 -1.63
N ALA A 70 -6.80 -7.25 -1.16
CA ALA A 70 -6.60 -5.88 -0.74
C ALA A 70 -6.89 -4.91 -1.90
N GLY A 71 -6.57 -5.27 -3.15
CA GLY A 71 -6.89 -4.49 -4.35
C GLY A 71 -8.38 -4.17 -4.55
N LEU A 72 -9.29 -4.92 -3.92
CA LEU A 72 -10.72 -4.59 -3.93
C LEU A 72 -11.02 -3.27 -3.20
N LEU A 73 -10.17 -2.87 -2.25
CA LEU A 73 -10.25 -1.59 -1.52
C LEU A 73 -9.90 -0.38 -2.39
N ASP A 74 -9.34 -0.59 -3.58
CA ASP A 74 -8.92 0.53 -4.45
C ASP A 74 -10.12 1.27 -5.00
N ARG A 75 -11.16 0.55 -5.40
CA ARG A 75 -12.37 1.17 -5.96
C ARG A 75 -13.01 2.21 -5.02
N PRO A 76 -13.33 1.89 -3.75
CA PRO A 76 -13.92 2.87 -2.86
C PRO A 76 -12.95 4.01 -2.52
N VAL A 77 -11.65 3.70 -2.35
CA VAL A 77 -10.64 4.69 -1.98
C VAL A 77 -10.36 5.64 -3.13
N ASP A 78 -10.26 5.16 -4.36
CA ASP A 78 -10.06 5.99 -5.55
C ASP A 78 -11.29 6.86 -5.81
N LYS A 79 -12.50 6.35 -5.56
CA LYS A 79 -13.73 7.17 -5.61
C LYS A 79 -13.72 8.27 -4.54
N TYR A 80 -13.24 7.98 -3.32
CA TYR A 80 -13.10 8.96 -2.25
C TYR A 80 -12.05 10.02 -2.58
N VAL A 81 -10.86 9.59 -3.00
CA VAL A 81 -9.73 10.44 -3.35
C VAL A 81 -10.09 11.33 -4.55
N GLY A 82 -10.73 10.77 -5.59
CA GLY A 82 -11.18 11.54 -6.75
C GLY A 82 -12.17 12.64 -6.38
N ARG A 83 -13.14 12.37 -5.49
CA ARG A 83 -14.06 13.40 -4.98
C ARG A 83 -13.32 14.51 -4.22
N ARG A 84 -12.36 14.14 -3.37
CA ARG A 84 -11.55 15.10 -2.59
C ARG A 84 -10.64 15.94 -3.49
N LEU A 85 -10.00 15.33 -4.48
CA LEU A 85 -9.14 16.03 -5.43
C LEU A 85 -9.95 16.98 -6.30
N ASN A 86 -11.12 16.58 -6.79
CA ASN A 86 -11.98 17.49 -7.55
C ASN A 86 -12.36 18.72 -6.71
N GLN A 87 -12.70 18.53 -5.44
CA GLN A 87 -12.99 19.65 -4.52
C GLN A 87 -11.78 20.54 -4.22
N GLN A 88 -10.57 19.99 -4.15
CA GLN A 88 -9.35 20.77 -3.92
C GLN A 88 -8.82 21.44 -5.18
N SER A 89 -8.92 20.79 -6.34
CA SER A 89 -8.44 21.32 -7.62
C SER A 89 -9.09 22.67 -7.94
N SER A 90 -10.38 22.84 -7.63
CA SER A 90 -11.07 24.12 -7.84
C SER A 90 -10.53 25.28 -6.98
N ARG A 91 -9.85 24.98 -5.87
CA ARG A 91 -9.31 26.00 -4.95
C ARG A 91 -7.84 26.33 -5.20
N TRP A 92 -7.06 25.38 -5.73
CA TRP A 92 -5.60 25.47 -5.79
C TRP A 92 -5.06 25.63 -7.22
N CYS A 93 -5.92 25.45 -8.21
CA CYS A 93 -5.52 25.47 -9.61
C CYS A 93 -5.82 26.86 -10.20
N PRO A 94 -4.80 27.62 -10.63
CA PRO A 94 -5.01 28.81 -11.45
C PRO A 94 -5.88 28.44 -12.66
N LYS A 95 -6.79 29.33 -13.09
CA LYS A 95 -7.73 29.05 -14.19
C LYS A 95 -7.04 28.49 -15.45
N SER A 96 -5.86 28.99 -15.78
CA SER A 96 -5.04 28.54 -16.92
C SER A 96 -4.57 27.09 -16.80
N LEU A 97 -4.31 26.63 -15.58
CA LEU A 97 -3.86 25.27 -15.30
C LEU A 97 -5.04 24.29 -15.32
N ALA A 98 -6.20 24.71 -14.79
CA ALA A 98 -7.43 23.94 -14.87
C ALA A 98 -7.80 23.63 -16.33
N GLU A 99 -7.64 24.62 -17.23
CA GLU A 99 -7.86 24.45 -18.66
C GLU A 99 -6.87 23.45 -19.30
N GLN A 100 -5.60 23.44 -18.89
CA GLN A 100 -4.62 22.46 -19.37
C GLN A 100 -4.93 21.03 -18.88
N ILE A 101 -5.40 20.89 -17.64
CA ILE A 101 -5.81 19.59 -17.09
C ILE A 101 -7.07 19.10 -17.79
N GLU A 102 -8.00 19.98 -18.11
CA GLU A 102 -9.19 19.66 -18.90
C GLU A 102 -8.80 19.17 -20.29
N LYS A 103 -7.91 19.88 -21.00
CA LYS A 103 -7.33 19.44 -22.27
C LYS A 103 -6.61 18.10 -22.18
N LEU A 104 -5.83 17.86 -21.12
CA LEU A 104 -5.20 16.55 -20.90
C LEU A 104 -6.22 15.46 -20.57
N GLY A 105 -7.32 15.81 -19.91
CA GLY A 105 -8.47 14.95 -19.70
C GLY A 105 -9.17 14.56 -21.00
N GLU A 106 -9.32 15.50 -21.94
CA GLU A 106 -9.83 15.23 -23.29
C GLU A 106 -8.90 14.30 -24.07
N VAL A 107 -7.59 14.56 -24.03
CA VAL A 107 -6.58 13.68 -24.64
C VAL A 107 -6.63 12.27 -24.02
N GLN A 108 -6.82 12.17 -22.71
CA GLN A 108 -7.00 10.89 -22.05
C GLN A 108 -8.26 10.18 -22.54
N GLN A 109 -9.39 10.88 -22.65
CA GLN A 109 -10.64 10.30 -23.17
C GLN A 109 -10.49 9.84 -24.62
N MET A 110 -9.78 10.64 -25.44
CA MET A 110 -9.47 10.31 -26.82
C MET A 110 -8.56 9.07 -26.91
N ALA A 111 -7.51 8.99 -26.09
CA ALA A 111 -6.64 7.82 -26.01
C ALA A 111 -7.41 6.56 -25.57
N ALA A 112 -8.32 6.70 -24.59
CA ALA A 112 -9.20 5.61 -24.16
C ALA A 112 -10.25 5.21 -25.21
N ALA A 113 -10.71 6.14 -26.03
CA ALA A 113 -11.60 5.85 -27.17
C ALA A 113 -10.83 5.16 -28.31
N LEU A 114 -9.61 5.63 -28.61
CA LEU A 114 -8.74 5.06 -29.62
C LEU A 114 -8.30 3.64 -29.25
N ALA A 115 -7.93 3.39 -28.00
CA ALA A 115 -7.60 2.06 -27.50
C ALA A 115 -8.78 1.07 -27.69
N ARG A 116 -10.02 1.52 -27.41
CA ARG A 116 -11.23 0.74 -27.67
C ARG A 116 -11.48 0.50 -29.16
N HIS A 117 -11.06 1.42 -30.02
CA HIS A 117 -11.25 1.31 -31.47
C HIS A 117 -10.19 0.43 -32.15
N ILE A 118 -8.93 0.47 -31.69
CA ILE A 118 -7.82 -0.32 -32.24
C ILE A 118 -7.93 -1.80 -31.84
N ASN A 119 -8.44 -2.10 -30.65
CA ASN A 119 -8.62 -3.47 -30.16
C ASN A 119 -10.12 -3.84 -30.02
N PRO A 120 -10.89 -3.93 -31.12
CA PRO A 120 -12.29 -4.33 -31.06
C PRO A 120 -12.47 -5.83 -30.71
N ILE A 121 -11.40 -6.63 -30.84
CA ILE A 121 -11.37 -8.10 -30.64
C ILE A 121 -10.94 -8.47 -29.21
N ALA A 122 -10.54 -7.51 -28.38
CA ALA A 122 -10.37 -7.75 -26.95
C ALA A 122 -11.75 -8.04 -26.33
N GLY A 123 -12.17 -9.30 -26.40
CA GLY A 123 -13.41 -9.77 -25.80
C GLY A 123 -13.43 -9.50 -24.28
N PRO A 124 -14.50 -9.87 -23.56
CA PRO A 124 -14.62 -9.62 -22.13
C PRO A 124 -13.47 -10.16 -21.25
N SER A 125 -12.60 -11.02 -21.81
CA SER A 125 -11.38 -11.57 -21.19
C SER A 125 -10.06 -10.95 -21.67
N GLY A 126 -10.05 -10.13 -22.73
CA GLY A 126 -8.88 -9.42 -23.25
C GLY A 126 -8.55 -8.20 -22.39
N ARG A 127 -7.94 -8.43 -21.23
CA ARG A 127 -7.60 -7.43 -20.21
C ARG A 127 -6.48 -6.48 -20.65
N GLU A 128 -6.67 -5.70 -21.71
CA GLU A 128 -6.02 -4.39 -21.73
C GLU A 128 -6.75 -3.54 -20.68
N LEU A 129 -6.04 -3.22 -19.60
CA LEU A 129 -6.56 -2.37 -18.54
C LEU A 129 -7.07 -1.08 -19.21
N PRO A 130 -8.36 -0.71 -19.02
CA PRO A 130 -8.84 0.57 -19.53
C PRO A 130 -7.88 1.66 -19.07
N TRP A 131 -7.53 2.60 -19.95
CA TRP A 131 -6.65 3.72 -19.62
C TRP A 131 -7.27 4.56 -18.52
N THR A 132 -7.08 4.12 -17.27
CA THR A 132 -7.50 4.83 -16.09
C THR A 132 -6.73 6.15 -16.02
N PRO A 133 -7.30 7.20 -15.40
CA PRO A 133 -6.56 8.45 -15.19
C PRO A 133 -5.20 8.20 -14.55
N ARG A 134 -5.16 7.28 -13.58
CA ARG A 134 -3.92 6.86 -12.93
C ARG A 134 -2.90 6.29 -13.91
N SER A 135 -3.28 5.32 -14.74
CA SER A 135 -2.34 4.69 -15.69
C SER A 135 -1.87 5.66 -16.77
N PHE A 136 -2.74 6.58 -17.23
CA PHE A 136 -2.36 7.65 -18.15
C PHE A 136 -1.28 8.55 -17.54
N TRP A 137 -1.55 9.15 -16.38
CA TRP A 137 -0.62 10.05 -15.72
C TRP A 137 0.69 9.35 -15.33
N TRP A 138 0.60 8.08 -14.96
CA TRP A 138 1.77 7.27 -14.68
C TRP A 138 2.65 7.07 -15.92
N ASN A 139 2.06 6.70 -17.05
CA ASN A 139 2.79 6.55 -18.32
C ASN A 139 3.36 7.89 -18.80
N TYR A 140 2.58 8.97 -18.68
CA TYR A 140 3.03 10.32 -19.00
C TYR A 140 4.28 10.70 -18.18
N LEU A 141 4.26 10.47 -16.86
CA LEU A 141 5.41 10.77 -16.00
C LEU A 141 6.60 9.87 -16.28
N ARG A 142 6.39 8.61 -16.67
CA ARG A 142 7.49 7.72 -17.10
C ARG A 142 8.23 8.25 -18.32
N LEU A 143 7.50 8.82 -19.27
CA LEU A 143 8.08 9.37 -20.50
C LEU A 143 8.75 10.72 -20.27
N ASN A 144 8.15 11.58 -19.42
CA ASN A 144 8.57 12.98 -19.30
C ASN A 144 9.43 13.27 -18.04
N CYS A 145 9.34 12.44 -16.99
CA CYS A 145 10.06 12.65 -15.73
C CYS A 145 10.42 11.32 -15.03
N PRO A 146 11.58 10.72 -15.36
CA PRO A 146 12.00 9.45 -14.75
C PRO A 146 12.25 9.56 -13.24
N VAL A 147 12.65 10.74 -12.75
CA VAL A 147 12.85 10.98 -11.31
C VAL A 147 11.53 10.93 -10.54
N ALA A 148 10.46 11.50 -11.10
CA ALA A 148 9.12 11.40 -10.53
C ALA A 148 8.67 9.94 -10.44
N THR A 149 8.99 9.14 -11.45
CA THR A 149 8.62 7.72 -11.51
C THR A 149 9.20 6.95 -10.32
N ALA A 150 10.47 7.16 -9.97
CA ALA A 150 11.10 6.47 -8.84
C ALA A 150 10.41 6.76 -7.50
N GLU A 151 9.95 8.00 -7.28
CA GLU A 151 9.21 8.36 -6.07
C GLU A 151 7.78 7.79 -6.08
N LEU A 152 7.12 7.77 -7.23
CA LEU A 152 5.80 7.15 -7.38
C LEU A 152 5.86 5.64 -7.11
N ASP A 153 6.86 4.98 -7.69
CA ASP A 153 7.20 3.60 -7.39
C ASP A 153 7.43 3.44 -5.88
N ARG A 154 8.23 4.32 -5.25
CA ARG A 154 8.47 4.33 -3.79
C ARG A 154 7.19 4.40 -2.96
N ILE A 155 6.22 5.21 -3.36
CA ILE A 155 4.95 5.34 -2.64
C ILE A 155 4.03 4.13 -2.93
N GLU A 156 4.06 3.59 -4.13
CA GLU A 156 3.23 2.45 -4.51
C GLU A 156 3.55 1.17 -3.71
N GLY A 157 4.82 0.83 -3.54
CA GLY A 157 5.18 -0.35 -2.73
C GLY A 157 4.79 -0.21 -1.26
N LEU A 158 4.88 1.00 -0.69
CA LEU A 158 4.36 1.27 0.65
C LEU A 158 2.83 1.07 0.70
N GLN A 159 2.11 1.58 -0.30
CA GLN A 159 0.67 1.38 -0.40
C GLN A 159 0.30 -0.10 -0.48
N LYS A 160 1.00 -0.91 -1.29
CA LYS A 160 0.78 -2.36 -1.40
C LYS A 160 0.92 -3.03 -0.03
N GLN A 161 2.01 -2.74 0.67
CA GLN A 161 2.30 -3.31 2.00
C GLN A 161 1.19 -2.98 3.02
N PHE A 162 0.81 -1.70 3.16
CA PHE A 162 -0.26 -1.31 4.09
C PHE A 162 -1.59 -1.96 3.72
N ARG A 163 -1.90 -2.08 2.43
CA ARG A 163 -3.15 -2.68 1.98
C ARG A 163 -3.26 -4.14 2.38
N SER A 164 -2.21 -4.91 2.15
CA SER A 164 -2.16 -6.32 2.58
C SER A 164 -2.23 -6.45 4.10
N LEU A 165 -1.59 -5.56 4.86
CA LEU A 165 -1.64 -5.57 6.32
C LEU A 165 -3.04 -5.30 6.88
N ILE A 166 -3.87 -4.48 6.20
CA ILE A 166 -5.28 -4.29 6.58
C ILE A 166 -6.04 -5.63 6.50
N VAL A 167 -5.82 -6.40 5.44
CA VAL A 167 -6.47 -7.71 5.26
C VAL A 167 -5.97 -8.70 6.30
N VAL A 168 -4.66 -8.70 6.59
CA VAL A 168 -4.08 -9.53 7.66
C VAL A 168 -4.68 -9.19 9.02
N ALA A 169 -4.75 -7.90 9.35
CA ALA A 169 -5.32 -7.43 10.60
C ALA A 169 -6.81 -7.79 10.75
N ALA A 170 -7.59 -7.64 9.68
CA ALA A 170 -8.99 -8.06 9.65
C ALA A 170 -9.14 -9.58 9.85
N ALA A 171 -8.31 -10.38 9.17
CA ALA A 171 -8.32 -11.83 9.32
C ALA A 171 -7.88 -12.26 10.73
N ALA A 172 -6.84 -11.64 11.28
CA ALA A 172 -6.38 -11.90 12.65
C ALA A 172 -7.47 -11.58 13.67
N ALA A 173 -8.18 -10.45 13.51
CA ALA A 173 -9.33 -10.11 14.35
C ALA A 173 -10.45 -11.14 14.25
N LEU A 174 -10.81 -11.57 13.03
CA LEU A 174 -11.83 -12.60 12.81
C LEU A 174 -11.42 -13.95 13.43
N PHE A 175 -10.16 -14.34 13.32
CA PHE A 175 -9.66 -15.56 13.95
C PHE A 175 -9.68 -15.50 15.47
N ALA A 176 -9.28 -14.36 16.04
CA ALA A 176 -9.30 -14.13 17.48
C ALA A 176 -10.73 -14.16 18.05
N LEU A 177 -11.72 -13.72 17.27
CA LEU A 177 -13.15 -13.76 17.67
C LEU A 177 -13.81 -15.13 17.40
N GLY A 178 -13.40 -15.84 16.35
CA GLY A 178 -14.07 -17.05 15.84
C GLY A 178 -13.62 -18.37 16.47
N ARG A 179 -12.50 -18.40 17.19
CA ARG A 179 -12.05 -19.60 17.91
C ARG A 179 -11.57 -19.22 19.31
N SER A 180 -11.97 -20.02 20.30
CA SER A 180 -11.13 -20.21 21.48
C SER A 180 -9.81 -20.74 20.96
N ILE A 181 -8.80 -19.87 20.88
CA ILE A 181 -7.41 -20.30 20.69
C ILE A 181 -7.21 -21.34 21.79
N ARG A 182 -7.09 -22.62 21.43
CA ARG A 182 -6.77 -23.67 22.41
C ARG A 182 -5.32 -23.43 22.81
N TRP A 183 -5.14 -22.47 23.72
CA TRP A 183 -3.85 -22.09 24.30
C TRP A 183 -3.14 -23.29 24.92
N GLU A 184 -3.88 -24.35 25.22
CA GLU A 184 -3.40 -25.71 25.49
C GLU A 184 -2.29 -26.17 24.50
N MET A 185 -2.38 -25.85 23.21
CA MET A 185 -1.34 -26.22 22.23
C MET A 185 -0.07 -25.38 22.35
N LEU A 186 -0.17 -24.11 22.74
CA LEU A 186 0.97 -23.21 22.95
C LEU A 186 1.66 -23.48 24.30
N ALA A 187 0.87 -23.80 25.33
CA ALA A 187 1.36 -24.23 26.64
C ALA A 187 2.10 -25.57 26.59
N ASN A 188 1.70 -26.49 25.69
CA ASN A 188 2.39 -27.77 25.52
C ASN A 188 3.75 -27.67 24.81
N THR A 189 4.01 -26.57 24.08
CA THR A 189 5.33 -26.35 23.45
C THR A 189 6.37 -25.74 24.37
N THR A 190 5.99 -25.15 25.51
CA THR A 190 6.91 -24.50 26.45
C THR A 190 7.29 -25.37 27.67
N GLY A 191 6.79 -26.59 27.77
CA GLY A 191 7.39 -27.64 28.62
C GLY A 191 7.09 -27.59 30.12
N THR A 192 6.28 -26.66 30.65
CA THR A 192 5.94 -26.66 32.09
C THR A 192 4.49 -26.24 32.38
N PRO A 193 3.55 -27.20 32.53
CA PRO A 193 2.12 -26.88 32.76
C PRO A 193 1.65 -26.81 34.23
N ALA A 194 2.48 -27.04 35.25
CA ALA A 194 1.94 -27.44 36.56
C ALA A 194 1.51 -26.31 37.53
N HIS A 195 1.97 -25.05 37.41
CA HIS A 195 1.77 -24.06 38.50
C HIS A 195 1.24 -22.67 38.12
N ILE A 196 0.85 -22.44 36.86
CA ILE A 196 0.29 -21.14 36.43
C ILE A 196 -1.25 -21.06 36.56
N GLY A 197 -1.89 -22.19 36.92
CA GLY A 197 -3.31 -22.51 36.66
C GLY A 197 -4.42 -21.77 37.41
N GLY A 198 -4.20 -20.60 38.01
CA GLY A 198 -5.29 -19.85 38.67
C GLY A 198 -5.28 -18.35 38.39
N ALA A 199 -4.13 -17.71 38.60
CA ALA A 199 -4.02 -16.25 38.49
C ALA A 199 -4.06 -15.74 37.03
N LEU A 200 -3.63 -16.56 36.07
CA LEU A 200 -3.57 -16.18 34.65
C LEU A 200 -4.73 -16.72 33.81
N ALA A 201 -5.62 -17.55 34.38
CA ALA A 201 -6.84 -18.00 33.71
C ALA A 201 -7.72 -16.85 33.18
N PRO A 202 -8.05 -15.80 33.98
CA PRO A 202 -8.82 -14.66 33.45
C PRO A 202 -8.05 -13.86 32.39
N LEU A 203 -6.70 -13.86 32.45
CA LEU A 203 -5.87 -13.21 31.44
C LEU A 203 -5.87 -13.99 30.12
N ALA A 204 -5.86 -15.32 30.18
CA ALA A 204 -5.96 -16.20 29.02
C ALA A 204 -7.35 -16.11 28.35
N ASP A 205 -8.41 -15.92 29.13
CA ASP A 205 -9.78 -15.70 28.62
C ASP A 205 -9.98 -14.30 28.01
N ALA A 206 -9.26 -13.28 28.52
CA ALA A 206 -9.28 -11.93 27.98
C ALA A 206 -8.40 -11.77 26.72
N LEU A 207 -7.42 -12.66 26.53
CA LEU A 207 -6.41 -12.58 25.48
C LEU A 207 -6.98 -12.57 24.05
N PRO A 208 -8.01 -13.36 23.68
CA PRO A 208 -8.60 -13.33 22.34
C PRO A 208 -9.27 -11.98 22.02
N TRP A 209 -10.02 -11.41 22.98
CA TRP A 209 -10.62 -10.09 22.82
C TRP A 209 -9.58 -8.99 22.73
N PHE A 210 -8.52 -9.07 23.53
CA PHE A 210 -7.39 -8.15 23.44
C PHE A 210 -6.69 -8.25 22.08
N LEU A 211 -6.39 -9.46 21.59
CA LEU A 211 -5.79 -9.68 20.28
C LEU A 211 -6.70 -9.19 19.14
N ALA A 212 -8.02 -9.40 19.25
CA ALA A 212 -8.99 -8.88 18.29
C ALA A 212 -8.99 -7.36 18.28
N LEU A 213 -9.02 -6.72 19.46
CA LEU A 213 -8.98 -5.27 19.60
C LEU A 213 -7.68 -4.68 19.02
N VAL A 214 -6.53 -5.22 19.41
CA VAL A 214 -5.22 -4.79 18.91
C VAL A 214 -5.14 -4.96 17.39
N SER A 215 -5.66 -6.07 16.86
CA SER A 215 -5.71 -6.31 15.41
C SER A 215 -6.61 -5.29 14.70
N LEU A 216 -7.80 -5.00 15.22
CA LEU A 216 -8.70 -4.00 14.65
C LEU A 216 -8.10 -2.59 14.68
N VAL A 217 -7.50 -2.20 15.80
CA VAL A 217 -6.83 -0.90 15.96
C VAL A 217 -5.66 -0.79 14.96
N THR A 218 -4.84 -1.84 14.85
CA THR A 218 -3.74 -1.90 13.88
C THR A 218 -4.24 -1.80 12.45
N GLY A 219 -5.30 -2.54 12.11
CA GLY A 219 -5.95 -2.49 10.80
C GLY A 219 -6.50 -1.10 10.47
N PHE A 220 -7.09 -0.42 11.45
CA PHE A 220 -7.58 0.95 11.30
C PHE A 220 -6.43 1.93 11.02
N PHE A 221 -5.33 1.89 11.80
CA PHE A 221 -4.17 2.74 11.55
C PHE A 221 -3.54 2.46 10.17
N CYS A 222 -3.44 1.18 9.77
CA CYS A 222 -2.99 0.82 8.42
C CYS A 222 -3.90 1.38 7.33
N PHE A 223 -5.22 1.37 7.54
CA PHE A 223 -6.19 1.94 6.61
C PHE A 223 -6.06 3.47 6.51
N VAL A 224 -5.94 4.17 7.64
CA VAL A 224 -5.73 5.62 7.66
C VAL A 224 -4.41 5.98 6.97
N ALA A 225 -3.33 5.27 7.28
CA ALA A 225 -2.04 5.45 6.63
C ALA A 225 -2.16 5.21 5.11
N TYR A 226 -2.82 4.12 4.70
CA TYR A 226 -3.06 3.80 3.30
C TYR A 226 -3.81 4.92 2.58
N VAL A 227 -4.94 5.40 3.12
CA VAL A 227 -5.71 6.51 2.54
C VAL A 227 -4.86 7.78 2.47
N GLY A 228 -4.12 8.11 3.54
CA GLY A 228 -3.21 9.25 3.57
C GLY A 228 -2.13 9.17 2.49
N TYR A 229 -1.51 8.00 2.30
CA TYR A 229 -0.55 7.76 1.22
C TYR A 229 -1.20 7.85 -0.15
N ARG A 230 -2.45 7.41 -0.34
CA ARG A 230 -3.18 7.55 -1.62
C ARG A 230 -3.45 9.00 -1.97
N VAL A 231 -3.89 9.80 -1.01
CA VAL A 231 -4.10 11.25 -1.21
C VAL A 231 -2.77 11.94 -1.51
N ARG A 232 -1.73 11.68 -0.72
CA ARG A 232 -0.39 12.26 -0.93
C ARG A 232 0.19 11.86 -2.29
N PHE A 233 0.02 10.60 -2.68
CA PHE A 233 0.43 10.08 -3.98
C PHE A 233 -0.25 10.85 -5.11
N ALA A 234 -1.59 10.94 -5.09
CA ALA A 234 -2.33 11.58 -6.15
C ALA A 234 -2.03 13.09 -6.24
N ARG A 235 -1.84 13.75 -5.09
CA ARG A 235 -1.38 15.14 -5.03
C ARG A 235 0.01 15.31 -5.64
N ARG A 236 0.98 14.48 -5.25
CA ARG A 236 2.35 14.55 -5.80
C ARG A 236 2.39 14.24 -7.29
N LEU A 237 1.62 13.25 -7.74
CA LEU A 237 1.45 12.91 -9.15
C LEU A 237 0.99 14.14 -9.94
N PHE A 238 -0.01 14.86 -9.42
CA PHE A 238 -0.57 16.05 -10.04
C PHE A 238 0.39 17.25 -9.99
N GLU A 239 1.03 17.51 -8.85
CA GLU A 239 2.07 18.56 -8.73
C GLU A 239 3.21 18.35 -9.73
N LEU A 240 3.71 17.11 -9.86
CA LEU A 240 4.78 16.78 -10.81
C LEU A 240 4.32 16.88 -12.25
N ALA A 241 3.10 16.42 -12.55
CA ALA A 241 2.50 16.57 -13.87
C ALA A 241 2.39 18.04 -14.28
N ILE A 242 1.96 18.90 -13.36
CA ILE A 242 1.84 20.35 -13.57
C ILE A 242 3.18 21.00 -13.87
N ILE A 243 4.18 20.74 -13.01
CA ILE A 243 5.51 21.35 -13.14
C ILE A 243 6.13 20.99 -14.50
N HIS A 244 5.88 19.79 -15.00
CA HIS A 244 6.45 19.32 -16.26
C HIS A 244 5.59 19.58 -17.50
N ALA A 245 4.28 19.80 -17.36
CA ALA A 245 3.40 20.17 -18.46
C ALA A 245 3.52 21.65 -18.86
N LEU A 246 3.96 22.50 -17.93
CA LEU A 246 4.15 23.93 -18.22
C LEU A 246 5.35 24.14 -19.16
N PRO A 247 5.20 24.95 -20.23
CA PRO A 247 6.32 25.38 -21.05
C PRO A 247 7.40 26.00 -20.15
N LYS A 248 8.68 25.67 -20.40
CA LYS A 248 9.81 26.16 -19.59
C LYS A 248 9.80 27.68 -19.42
N ASP A 249 9.31 28.39 -20.44
CA ASP A 249 9.22 29.85 -20.48
C ASP A 249 8.18 30.41 -19.50
N THR A 250 7.13 29.64 -19.17
CA THR A 250 6.08 30.02 -18.23
C THR A 250 6.49 29.79 -16.77
N ILE A 251 7.35 28.79 -16.52
CA ILE A 251 7.84 28.46 -15.17
C ILE A 251 8.73 29.58 -14.62
N ALA A 252 9.55 30.18 -15.47
CA ALA A 252 10.42 31.31 -15.10
C ALA A 252 9.62 32.55 -14.65
N ALA A 253 8.48 32.83 -15.31
CA ALA A 253 7.62 33.95 -14.95
C ALA A 253 6.71 33.67 -13.73
N GLY A 254 6.28 32.43 -13.54
CA GLY A 254 5.41 32.03 -12.42
C GLY A 254 6.13 31.87 -11.09
N THR A 255 7.38 31.38 -11.09
CA THR A 255 8.17 31.28 -9.84
C THR A 255 8.55 32.66 -9.29
N SER A 256 8.84 33.65 -10.14
CA SER A 256 9.03 35.02 -9.68
C SER A 256 7.78 35.63 -9.03
N ALA A 257 6.58 35.29 -9.50
CA ALA A 257 5.33 35.77 -8.90
C ALA A 257 4.99 35.06 -7.58
N PHE A 258 5.17 33.73 -7.53
CA PHE A 258 4.86 32.95 -6.31
C PHE A 258 5.83 33.24 -5.16
N PHE A 259 7.09 33.57 -5.45
CA PHE A 259 8.05 34.01 -4.43
C PHE A 259 7.93 35.50 -4.08
N ALA A 260 7.37 36.34 -4.95
CA ALA A 260 7.11 37.75 -4.64
C ALA A 260 5.94 37.96 -3.68
N GLU A 261 5.03 36.99 -3.55
CA GLU A 261 3.83 37.08 -2.71
C GLU A 261 4.00 36.41 -1.33
N ALA A 262 5.15 35.80 -1.06
CA ALA A 262 5.51 35.41 0.30
C ALA A 262 5.85 36.70 1.08
N PRO A 263 5.04 37.09 2.09
CA PRO A 263 5.35 38.29 2.88
C PRO A 263 6.73 38.09 3.50
N HIS A 264 7.69 38.91 3.07
CA HIS A 264 8.99 38.99 3.72
C HIS A 264 8.72 39.15 5.22
N PRO A 265 9.24 38.25 6.08
CA PRO A 265 9.15 38.48 7.52
C PRO A 265 9.79 39.83 7.79
N ALA A 266 9.01 40.74 8.37
CA ALA A 266 9.47 42.08 8.68
C ALA A 266 10.80 41.99 9.44
N PRO A 267 11.81 42.78 9.07
CA PRO A 267 13.09 42.77 9.76
C PRO A 267 12.82 43.05 11.24
N THR A 268 13.10 42.06 12.09
CA THR A 268 13.04 42.21 13.53
C THR A 268 14.15 43.17 13.91
N ALA A 269 13.76 44.37 14.34
CA ALA A 269 14.69 45.41 14.76
C ALA A 269 15.57 44.89 15.90
N PRO A 270 16.91 44.94 15.77
CA PRO A 270 17.82 44.55 16.83
C PRO A 270 17.82 45.62 17.92
N GLY A 271 17.40 45.23 19.12
CA GLY A 271 17.99 45.66 20.40
C GLY A 271 17.84 47.12 20.83
N ALA A 272 17.04 47.33 21.87
CA ALA A 272 17.33 48.35 22.89
C ALA A 272 17.23 47.67 24.27
N THR A 273 18.35 47.15 24.75
CA THR A 273 18.54 46.77 26.16
C THR A 273 19.17 47.96 26.88
N SER A 274 18.40 48.56 27.80
CA SER A 274 18.85 49.48 28.84
C SER A 274 19.32 48.74 30.07
#